data_AF-A0A7L3H696-F1
#
_entry.id   AF-A0A7L3H696-F1
#
_cell.length_a   1.000
_cell.length_b   1.000
_cell.length_c   1.000
_cell.angle_alpha   90.00
_cell.angle_beta   90.00
_cell.angle_gamma   90.00
#
_symmetry.space_group_name_H-M   'P 1'
#
loop_
_entity.id
_entity.type
_entity.pdbx_description
1 polymer ?
#
loop_
_entity_poly.entity_id
_entity_poly.type
_entity_poly.pdbx_seq_one_letter_code
_entity_poly.pdbx_strand_id
1 'polypeptide(L)'
;MAGRRAALKAVDWAAFAERVPPNQRAMFNALKTRSDALTARLAALPEKPPTIDWAFYKAHVAKAGMVDEFQKKFSALKVPEPVDTQTAKIDAQEKE
;
A
#
# COMPACT_ATOMS: atom_id res chain seq x y z
N MET A 1 4.35 6.23 -8.80
CA MET A 1 4.00 4.90 -9.40
C MET A 1 3.27 3.99 -8.42
N ALA A 2 3.31 4.24 -7.10
CA ALA A 2 2.52 3.47 -6.11
C ALA A 2 1.01 3.77 -6.19
N GLY A 3 0.60 5.04 -6.36
CA GLY A 3 -0.81 5.38 -6.57
C GLY A 3 -1.41 4.83 -7.88
N ARG A 4 -0.57 4.56 -8.89
CA ARG A 4 -1.00 4.12 -10.23
C ARG A 4 -1.42 2.65 -10.27
N ARG A 5 -1.02 1.82 -9.28
CA ARG A 5 -1.43 0.40 -9.18
C ARG A 5 -2.68 0.18 -8.33
N ALA A 6 -3.02 1.08 -7.40
CA ALA A 6 -4.17 0.92 -6.52
C ALA A 6 -5.53 1.32 -7.15
N ALA A 7 -5.52 2.11 -8.22
CA ALA A 7 -6.71 2.69 -8.82
C ALA A 7 -7.10 2.04 -10.16
N LEU A 8 -7.21 0.71 -10.21
CA LEU A 8 -7.49 0.04 -11.49
C LEU A 8 -8.97 -0.14 -11.82
N LYS A 9 -9.91 -0.22 -10.85
CA LYS A 9 -11.35 -0.27 -11.15
C LYS A 9 -12.19 0.37 -10.04
N ALA A 10 -12.99 1.37 -10.39
CA ALA A 10 -14.07 1.84 -9.52
C ALA A 10 -15.12 0.73 -9.42
N VAL A 11 -15.43 0.29 -8.19
CA VAL A 11 -16.45 -0.73 -7.94
C VAL A 11 -17.77 -0.03 -7.63
N ASP A 12 -18.80 -0.31 -8.43
CA ASP A 12 -20.16 0.07 -8.09
C ASP A 12 -20.71 -0.88 -7.01
N TRP A 13 -20.54 -0.47 -5.75
CA TRP A 13 -20.98 -1.26 -4.59
C TRP A 13 -22.50 -1.43 -4.52
N ALA A 14 -23.29 -0.52 -5.10
CA ALA A 14 -24.74 -0.64 -5.10
C ALA A 14 -25.18 -1.71 -6.10
N ALA A 15 -24.70 -1.63 -7.34
CA ALA A 15 -24.98 -2.62 -8.36
C ALA A 15 -24.40 -4.01 -8.02
N PHE A 16 -23.30 -4.07 -7.26
CA PHE A 16 -22.78 -5.35 -6.77
C PHE A 16 -23.69 -5.94 -5.68
N ALA A 17 -24.15 -5.13 -4.72
CA ALA A 17 -25.05 -5.60 -3.66
C ALA A 17 -26.36 -6.20 -4.19
N GLU A 18 -26.92 -5.64 -5.28
CA GLU A 18 -28.14 -6.15 -5.91
C GLU A 18 -28.00 -7.58 -6.45
N ARG A 19 -26.78 -7.98 -6.83
CA ARG A 19 -26.48 -9.30 -7.38
C ARG A 19 -26.10 -10.33 -6.32
N VAL A 20 -25.96 -9.92 -5.05
CA VAL A 20 -25.52 -10.81 -3.97
C VAL A 20 -26.69 -11.61 -3.39
N PRO A 21 -26.64 -12.95 -3.45
CA PRO A 21 -27.64 -13.81 -2.82
C PRO A 21 -27.73 -13.60 -1.29
N PRO A 22 -28.90 -13.78 -0.66
CA PRO A 22 -29.08 -13.54 0.78
C PRO A 22 -28.07 -14.30 1.67
N ASN A 23 -27.73 -15.54 1.31
CA ASN A 23 -26.77 -16.39 2.03
C ASN A 23 -25.32 -15.90 1.93
N GLN A 24 -24.98 -15.03 0.98
CA GLN A 24 -23.63 -14.49 0.78
C GLN A 24 -23.47 -13.03 1.22
N ARG A 25 -24.54 -12.38 1.71
CA ARG A 25 -24.52 -10.97 2.16
C ARG A 25 -23.44 -10.69 3.21
N ALA A 26 -23.20 -11.63 4.12
CA ALA A 26 -22.16 -11.49 5.14
C ALA A 26 -20.75 -11.39 4.51
N MET A 27 -20.47 -12.22 3.49
CA MET A 27 -19.19 -12.19 2.77
C MET A 27 -19.01 -10.90 1.98
N PHE A 28 -20.07 -10.43 1.31
CA PHE A 28 -20.07 -9.14 0.61
C PHE A 28 -19.76 -7.97 1.55
N ASN A 29 -20.43 -7.90 2.70
CA ASN A 29 -20.21 -6.83 3.68
C ASN A 29 -18.77 -6.85 4.23
N ALA A 30 -18.22 -8.05 4.45
CA ALA A 30 -16.83 -8.22 4.87
C ALA A 30 -15.84 -7.73 3.80
N LEU A 31 -16.10 -8.04 2.53
CA LEU A 31 -15.29 -7.57 1.41
C LEU A 31 -15.32 -6.04 1.29
N LYS A 32 -16.52 -5.44 1.33
CA LYS A 32 -16.68 -3.99 1.24
C LYS A 32 -15.94 -3.27 2.36
N THR A 33 -16.15 -3.69 3.61
CA THR A 33 -15.46 -3.11 4.77
C THR A 33 -13.95 -3.14 4.64
N ARG A 34 -13.39 -4.26 4.16
CA ARG A 34 -11.95 -4.41 3.95
C ARG A 34 -11.45 -3.50 2.82
N SER A 35 -12.20 -3.41 1.72
CA SER A 35 -11.86 -2.55 0.58
C SER A 35 -11.86 -1.07 0.95
N ASP A 36 -12.89 -0.61 1.66
CA ASP A 36 -13.00 0.77 2.13
C ASP A 36 -11.87 1.11 3.12
N ALA A 37 -11.56 0.21 4.05
CA ALA A 37 -10.46 0.39 5.01
C ALA A 37 -9.08 0.46 4.32
N LEU A 38 -8.84 -0.37 3.30
CA LEU A 38 -7.59 -0.33 2.52
C LEU A 38 -7.49 0.98 1.72
N THR A 39 -8.58 1.41 1.10
CA THR A 39 -8.64 2.65 0.33
C THR A 39 -8.35 3.86 1.21
N ALA A 40 -8.97 3.93 2.41
CA ALA A 40 -8.72 5.00 3.37
C ALA A 40 -7.25 5.02 3.84
N ARG A 41 -6.66 3.85 4.11
CA ARG A 41 -5.25 3.73 4.51
C ARG A 41 -4.29 4.15 3.39
N LEU A 42 -4.58 3.77 2.15
CA LEU A 42 -3.80 4.18 0.99
C LEU A 42 -3.87 5.69 0.76
N ALA A 43 -5.05 6.29 0.90
CA ALA A 43 -5.22 7.74 0.76
C ALA A 43 -4.49 8.55 1.84
N ALA A 44 -4.36 8.00 3.05
CA ALA A 44 -3.64 8.64 4.16
C ALA A 44 -2.11 8.53 4.06
N LEU A 45 -1.59 7.57 3.28
CA LEU A 45 -0.15 7.34 3.18
C LEU A 45 0.45 8.17 2.03
N PRO A 46 1.44 9.04 2.30
CA PRO A 46 2.13 9.79 1.25
C PRO A 46 2.95 8.84 0.35
N GLU A 47 3.05 9.16 -0.94
CA GLU A 47 3.78 8.32 -1.91
C GLU A 47 5.27 8.16 -1.60
N LYS A 48 5.85 9.14 -0.90
CA LYS A 48 7.26 9.15 -0.50
C LYS A 48 7.33 9.36 1.01
N PRO A 49 8.29 8.69 1.70
CA PRO A 49 8.56 8.99 3.10
C PRO A 49 9.04 10.45 3.24
N PRO A 50 8.85 11.06 4.42
CA PRO A 50 9.37 12.39 4.69
C PRO A 50 10.88 12.42 4.50
N THR A 51 11.38 13.51 3.92
CA THR A 51 12.82 13.72 3.73
C THR A 51 13.50 13.90 5.08
N ILE A 52 14.59 13.17 5.31
CA ILE A 52 15.40 13.29 6.52
C ILE A 52 16.28 14.55 6.40
N ASP A 53 16.24 15.42 7.41
CA ASP A 53 17.15 16.56 7.50
C ASP A 53 18.52 16.12 8.01
N TRP A 54 19.37 15.66 7.09
CA TRP A 54 20.74 15.24 7.40
C TRP A 54 21.62 16.37 7.92
N ALA A 55 21.34 17.63 7.58
CA ALA A 55 22.15 18.78 8.01
C ALA A 55 21.94 19.07 9.50
N PHE A 56 20.68 19.04 9.94
CA PHE A 56 20.33 19.11 11.37
C PHE A 56 21.04 18.02 12.17
N TYR A 57 20.96 16.76 11.73
CA TYR A 57 21.61 15.68 12.45
C TYR A 57 23.14 15.78 12.43
N LYS A 58 23.75 16.22 11.33
CA LYS A 58 25.21 16.44 11.28
C LYS A 58 25.68 17.48 12.29
N ALA A 59 24.88 18.53 12.53
CA ALA A 59 25.21 19.59 13.48
C ALA A 59 25.07 19.16 14.96
N HIS A 60 24.13 18.26 15.26
CA HIS A 60 23.80 17.88 16.64
C HIS A 60 24.38 16.53 17.09
N VAL A 61 24.79 15.66 16.16
CA VAL A 61 25.37 14.36 16.50
C VAL A 61 26.86 14.51 16.78
N ALA A 62 27.26 14.31 18.03
CA ALA A 62 28.66 14.44 18.48
C ALA A 62 29.62 13.43 17.83
N LYS A 63 29.12 12.30 17.32
CA LYS A 63 29.94 11.29 16.65
C LYS A 63 30.19 11.68 15.19
N ALA A 64 31.41 12.17 14.93
CA ALA A 64 31.87 12.51 13.59
C ALA A 64 31.72 11.32 12.61
N GLY A 65 31.25 11.60 11.39
CA GLY A 65 31.10 10.62 10.31
C GLY A 65 29.89 9.67 10.42
N MET A 66 29.24 9.56 11.59
CA MET A 66 28.09 8.66 11.75
C MET A 66 26.92 9.05 10.84
N VAL A 67 26.57 10.34 10.78
CA VAL A 67 25.44 10.79 9.96
C VAL A 67 25.73 10.65 8.47
N ASP A 68 26.99 10.82 8.04
CA ASP A 68 27.41 10.59 6.66
C ASP A 68 27.29 9.11 6.26
N GLU A 69 27.68 8.18 7.13
CA GLU A 69 27.51 6.74 6.90
C GLU A 69 26.03 6.36 6.75
N PHE A 70 25.17 6.91 7.60
CA PHE A 70 23.72 6.65 7.56
C PHE A 70 23.09 7.24 6.30
N GLN A 71 23.46 8.47 5.93
CA GLN A 71 23.00 9.10 4.68
C GLN A 71 23.39 8.26 3.47
N LYS A 72 24.63 7.75 3.43
CA LYS A 72 25.12 6.90 2.34
C LYS A 72 24.37 5.57 2.25
N LYS A 73 24.18 4.88 3.39
CA LYS A 73 23.46 3.59 3.44
C LYS A 73 21.98 3.75 3.11
N PHE A 74 21.33 4.80 3.62
CA PHE A 74 19.92 5.10 3.33
C PHE A 74 19.69 5.36 1.85
N SER A 75 20.57 6.13 1.21
CA SER A 75 20.47 6.44 -0.22
C SER A 75 20.74 5.24 -1.12
N ALA A 76 21.56 4.29 -0.65
CA ALA A 76 21.87 3.05 -1.37
C ALA A 76 20.77 1.98 -1.23
N LEU A 77 19.93 2.08 -0.19
CA LEU A 77 18.89 1.10 0.09
C LEU A 77 17.76 1.23 -0.94
N LYS A 78 17.55 0.15 -1.69
CA LYS A 78 16.35 -0.03 -2.52
C LYS A 78 15.34 -0.86 -1.74
N VAL A 79 14.19 -0.29 -1.43
CA VAL A 79 13.10 -1.02 -0.77
C VAL A 79 12.51 -2.01 -1.78
N PRO A 80 12.54 -3.33 -1.50
CA PRO A 80 11.96 -4.31 -2.41
C PRO A 80 10.44 -4.13 -2.49
N GLU A 81 9.89 -4.20 -3.70
CA GLU A 81 8.44 -4.22 -3.88
C GLU A 81 7.87 -5.58 -3.44
N PRO A 82 6.67 -5.61 -2.82
CA PRO A 82 6.02 -6.86 -2.49
C PRO A 82 5.66 -7.62 -3.78
N VAL A 83 6.00 -8.92 -3.82
CA VAL A 83 5.67 -9.80 -4.93
C VAL A 83 4.19 -10.16 -4.88
N ASP A 84 3.51 -10.03 -6.02
CA ASP A 84 2.12 -10.47 -6.15
C ASP A 84 2.05 -12.01 -6.20
N THR A 85 1.33 -12.57 -5.24
CA THR A 85 1.12 -14.02 -5.08
C THR A 85 -0.34 -14.43 -5.25
N GLN A 86 -1.24 -13.49 -5.54
CA GLN A 86 -2.69 -13.70 -5.50
C GLN A 86 -3.33 -13.65 -6.88
N THR A 87 -2.82 -12.85 -7.82
CA THR A 87 -3.43 -12.72 -9.17
C THR A 87 -3.61 -14.06 -9.87
N ALA A 88 -2.61 -14.94 -9.86
CA ALA A 88 -2.72 -16.27 -10.47
C ALA A 88 -3.83 -17.15 -9.85
N LYS A 89 -4.13 -16.97 -8.56
CA LYS A 89 -5.21 -17.71 -7.88
C LYS A 89 -6.58 -17.14 -8.26
N ILE A 90 -6.68 -15.82 -8.40
CA ILE A 90 -7.89 -15.13 -8.84
C ILE A 90 -8.23 -15.56 -10.28
N ASP A 91 -7.24 -15.55 -11.18
CA ASP A 91 -7.42 -15.96 -12.58
C ASP A 91 -7.87 -17.42 -12.72
N ALA A 92 -7.47 -18.29 -11.79
CA ALA A 92 -7.93 -19.67 -11.73
C ALA A 92 -9.40 -19.75 -11.28
N GLN A 93 -9.76 -18.99 -10.25
CA GLN A 93 -11.12 -18.96 -9.72
C GLN A 93 -12.13 -18.33 -10.69
N GLU A 94 -11.73 -17.36 -11.52
CA GLU A 94 -12.62 -16.75 -12.53
C GLU A 94 -13.07 -17.73 -13.63
N LYS A 95 -12.35 -18.85 -13.81
CA LYS A 95 -12.68 -19.87 -14.81
C LYS A 95 -13.62 -20.96 -14.29
N GLU A 96 -13.85 -21.02 -12.98
CA GLU A 96 -14.80 -21.93 -12.33
C GLU A 96 -16.22 -21.35 -12.34
#